data_AF-Q20KQ8-F1
#
_entry.id   AF-Q20KQ8-F1
#
_cell.length_a   1.000
_cell.length_b   1.000
_cell.length_c   1.000
_cell.angle_alpha   90.00
_cell.angle_beta   90.00
_cell.angle_gamma   90.00
#
_symmetry.space_group_name_H-M   'P 1'
#
loop_
_entity.id
_entity.type
_entity.pdbx_description
1 polymer ?
#
loop_
_entity_poly.entity_id
_entity_poly.type
_entity_poly.pdbx_seq_one_letter_code
_entity_poly.pdbx_strand_id
1 'polypeptide(L)'
;TLIRQTMAKQHVEKFQAYDIDVLGLYRKGSLAIVSVLSVYSGKLLGARYFIFPENAQEDSALFSSFILQYYAENPRIPKEIFVPVSLDSPELPYLL
;
A
#
# COMPACT_ATOMS: atom_id res chain seq x y z
N THR A 1 26.64 25.33 -40.08
CA THR A 1 25.94 25.68 -38.83
C THR A 1 26.19 24.60 -37.80
N LEU A 2 26.99 24.88 -36.76
CA LEU A 2 27.36 23.92 -35.71
C LEU A 2 26.25 23.86 -34.67
N ILE A 3 25.57 22.71 -34.52
CA ILE A 3 24.60 22.48 -33.45
C ILE A 3 25.36 21.91 -32.25
N ARG A 4 25.55 22.74 -31.21
CA ARG A 4 26.01 22.29 -29.89
C ARG A 4 24.88 21.50 -29.24
N GLN A 5 25.01 20.18 -29.16
CA GLN A 5 24.14 19.37 -28.32
C GLN A 5 24.50 19.61 -26.86
N THR A 6 23.69 20.39 -26.17
CA THR A 6 23.71 20.45 -24.71
C THR A 6 23.15 19.12 -24.19
N MET A 7 24.03 18.19 -23.81
CA MET A 7 23.63 17.09 -22.94
C MET A 7 23.36 17.66 -21.55
N ALA A 8 22.13 18.10 -21.31
CA ALA A 8 21.64 18.21 -19.95
C ALA A 8 21.62 16.79 -19.39
N LYS A 9 22.57 16.47 -18.49
CA LYS A 9 22.45 15.29 -17.63
C LYS A 9 21.10 15.43 -16.91
N GLN A 10 20.09 14.68 -17.35
CA GLN A 10 18.92 14.46 -16.52
C GLN A 10 19.42 13.84 -15.23
N HIS A 11 19.31 14.60 -14.14
CA HIS A 11 19.44 14.05 -12.81
C HIS A 11 18.21 13.19 -12.59
N VAL A 12 18.29 11.92 -13.01
CA VAL A 12 17.33 10.91 -12.56
C VAL A 12 17.66 10.74 -11.08
N GLU A 13 16.92 11.40 -10.20
CA GLU A 13 16.89 11.00 -8.80
C GLU A 13 16.65 9.50 -8.81
N LYS A 14 17.59 8.73 -8.27
CA LYS A 14 17.33 7.31 -8.00
C LYS A 14 16.20 7.30 -6.99
N PHE A 15 14.96 7.20 -7.46
CA PHE A 15 13.85 6.76 -6.64
C PHE A 15 14.30 5.42 -6.08
N GLN A 16 14.69 5.42 -4.80
CA GLN A 16 14.95 4.18 -4.09
C GLN A 16 13.56 3.57 -3.90
N ALA A 17 13.13 2.81 -4.90
CA ALA A 17 11.80 2.24 -4.92
C ALA A 17 11.77 1.14 -3.87
N TYR A 18 11.25 1.49 -2.70
CA TYR A 18 11.03 0.53 -1.63
C TYR A 18 9.93 -0.45 -2.02
N ASP A 19 9.99 -1.62 -1.43
CA ASP A 19 8.90 -2.59 -1.49
C ASP A 19 7.78 -2.04 -0.60
N ILE A 20 6.69 -1.60 -1.23
CA ILE A 20 5.53 -1.01 -0.55
C ILE A 20 4.27 -1.80 -0.89
N ASP A 21 3.34 -1.86 0.05
CA ASP A 21 1.96 -2.23 -0.23
C ASP A 21 1.04 -1.01 -0.08
N VAL A 22 0.10 -0.85 -1.00
CA VAL A 22 -0.93 0.19 -0.95
C VAL A 22 -2.29 -0.47 -0.74
N LEU A 23 -2.96 -0.09 0.33
CA LEU A 23 -4.27 -0.59 0.69
C LEU A 23 -5.35 0.41 0.26
N GLY A 24 -6.44 -0.12 -0.29
CA GLY A 24 -7.61 0.63 -0.72
C GLY A 24 -8.88 0.06 -0.11
N LEU A 25 -9.92 0.89 -0.02
CA LEU A 25 -11.24 0.49 0.47
C LEU A 25 -12.33 0.96 -0.48
N TYR A 26 -13.24 0.03 -0.82
CA TYR A 26 -14.54 0.34 -1.38
C TYR A 26 -15.62 -0.03 -0.37
N ARG A 27 -16.59 0.86 -0.13
CA ARG A 27 -17.70 0.64 0.81
C ARG A 27 -19.04 0.99 0.19
N LYS A 28 -20.05 0.13 0.40
CA LYS A 28 -21.44 0.38 0.03
C LYS A 28 -22.39 -0.28 1.04
N GLY A 29 -22.96 0.50 1.94
CA GLY A 29 -23.73 -0.05 3.07
C GLY A 29 -22.82 -0.91 3.96
N SER A 30 -23.25 -2.13 4.28
CA SER A 30 -22.46 -3.11 5.04
C SER A 30 -21.36 -3.81 4.22
N LEU A 31 -21.38 -3.70 2.89
CA LEU A 31 -20.35 -4.28 2.05
C LEU A 31 -19.08 -3.44 2.12
N ALA A 32 -17.97 -4.10 2.46
CA ALA A 32 -16.63 -3.55 2.37
C ALA A 32 -15.72 -4.44 1.51
N ILE A 33 -14.85 -3.82 0.71
CA ILE A 33 -13.84 -4.52 -0.08
C ILE A 33 -12.50 -3.84 0.18
N VAL A 34 -11.54 -4.58 0.75
CA VAL A 34 -10.17 -4.12 0.92
C VAL A 34 -9.33 -4.64 -0.24
N SER A 35 -8.57 -3.76 -0.89
CA SER A 35 -7.61 -4.14 -1.93
C SER A 35 -6.18 -3.96 -1.44
N VAL A 36 -5.29 -4.89 -1.76
CA VAL A 36 -3.84 -4.78 -1.51
C VAL A 36 -3.12 -4.76 -2.86
N LEU A 37 -2.44 -3.65 -3.17
CA LEU A 37 -1.58 -3.48 -4.32
C LEU A 37 -0.12 -3.56 -3.88
N SER A 38 0.63 -4.55 -4.39
CA SER A 38 2.05 -4.71 -4.03
C SER A 38 2.96 -4.10 -5.08
N VAL A 39 3.76 -3.10 -4.70
CA VAL A 39 4.65 -2.35 -5.60
C VAL A 39 6.10 -2.50 -5.14
N TYR A 40 6.84 -3.44 -5.76
CA TYR A 40 8.19 -3.79 -5.33
C TYR A 40 9.20 -3.43 -6.40
N SER A 41 10.32 -2.83 -5.99
CA SER A 41 11.30 -2.23 -6.90
C SER A 41 10.65 -1.32 -7.98
N GLY A 42 9.58 -0.62 -7.59
CA GLY A 42 8.85 0.33 -8.45
C GLY A 42 7.91 -0.31 -9.47
N LYS A 43 7.65 -1.61 -9.37
CA LYS A 43 6.73 -2.34 -10.26
C LYS A 43 5.54 -2.86 -9.49
N LEU A 44 4.33 -2.67 -10.02
CA LEU A 44 3.14 -3.33 -9.52
C LEU A 44 3.23 -4.84 -9.80
N LEU A 45 3.42 -5.63 -8.74
CA LEU A 45 3.54 -7.08 -8.82
C LEU A 45 2.19 -7.79 -8.76
N GLY A 46 1.18 -7.17 -8.14
CA GLY A 46 -0.13 -7.78 -8.04
C GLY A 46 -1.16 -6.96 -7.29
N ALA A 47 -2.41 -7.38 -7.43
CA ALA A 47 -3.57 -6.86 -6.73
C ALA A 47 -4.35 -8.02 -6.12
N ARG A 48 -4.64 -7.95 -4.81
CA ARG A 48 -5.53 -8.87 -4.11
C ARG A 48 -6.74 -8.12 -3.58
N TYR A 49 -7.88 -8.79 -3.51
CA TYR A 49 -9.13 -8.21 -3.02
C TYR A 49 -9.74 -9.12 -1.96
N PHE A 50 -10.18 -8.51 -0.87
CA PHE A 50 -10.79 -9.18 0.27
C PHE A 50 -12.17 -8.58 0.47
N ILE A 51 -13.20 -9.43 0.39
CA ILE A 51 -14.59 -9.01 0.42
C ILE A 51 -15.16 -9.34 1.79
N PHE A 52 -15.77 -8.34 2.43
CA PHE A 52 -16.51 -8.46 3.66
C PHE A 52 -17.97 -8.10 3.36
N PRO A 53 -18.85 -9.10 3.11
CA PRO A 53 -20.23 -8.85 2.67
C PRO A 53 -21.05 -8.06 3.70
N GLU A 54 -20.80 -8.31 4.98
CA GLU A 54 -21.44 -7.66 6.11
C GLU A 54 -20.37 -7.26 7.13
N ASN A 55 -19.97 -5.99 7.08
CA ASN A 55 -19.00 -5.41 7.99
C ASN A 55 -19.54 -4.12 8.60
N ALA A 56 -19.69 -4.12 9.92
CA ALA A 56 -20.16 -2.97 10.70
C ALA A 56 -19.02 -2.17 11.34
N GLN A 57 -17.76 -2.50 11.04
CA GLN A 57 -16.61 -1.78 11.60
C GLN A 57 -16.41 -0.46 10.84
N GLU A 58 -16.00 0.56 11.60
CA GLU A 58 -15.41 1.77 11.03
C GLU A 58 -14.15 1.44 10.22
N ASP A 59 -13.83 2.28 9.23
CA ASP A 59 -12.75 2.01 8.28
C ASP A 59 -11.39 1.82 8.96
N SER A 60 -11.08 2.62 9.97
CA SER A 60 -9.84 2.52 10.77
C SER A 60 -9.72 1.18 11.48
N ALA A 61 -10.82 0.69 12.08
CA ALA A 61 -10.87 -0.59 12.78
C ALA A 61 -10.81 -1.77 11.80
N LEU A 62 -11.48 -1.66 10.65
CA LEU A 62 -11.39 -2.64 9.57
C LEU A 62 -9.95 -2.77 9.08
N PHE A 63 -9.29 -1.65 8.75
CA PHE A 63 -7.90 -1.69 8.29
C PHE A 63 -6.95 -2.21 9.35
N SER A 64 -7.10 -1.79 10.61
CA SER A 64 -6.23 -2.25 11.71
C SER A 64 -6.31 -3.77 11.87
N SER A 65 -7.53 -4.31 11.94
CA SER A 65 -7.74 -5.76 12.05
C SER A 65 -7.33 -6.53 10.80
N PHE A 66 -7.57 -5.98 9.61
CA PHE A 66 -7.15 -6.57 8.33
C PHE A 66 -5.63 -6.68 8.22
N ILE A 67 -4.88 -5.60 8.50
CA ILE A 67 -3.42 -5.57 8.38
C ILE A 67 -2.79 -6.62 9.31
N LEU A 68 -3.23 -6.69 10.56
CA LEU A 68 -2.74 -7.67 11.53
C LEU A 68 -2.93 -9.11 11.02
N GLN A 69 -4.12 -9.45 10.54
CA GLN A 69 -4.42 -10.80 10.04
C GLN A 69 -3.66 -11.09 8.74
N TYR A 70 -3.67 -10.13 7.81
CA TYR A 70 -3.08 -10.28 6.49
C TYR A 70 -1.56 -10.54 6.56
N TYR A 71 -0.82 -9.80 7.39
CA TYR A 71 0.63 -9.99 7.54
C TYR A 71 1.00 -11.07 8.56
N ALA A 72 0.07 -11.51 9.42
CA ALA A 72 0.29 -12.73 10.20
C ALA A 72 0.41 -13.98 9.31
N GLU A 73 -0.35 -14.02 8.22
CA GLU A 73 -0.34 -15.14 7.25
C GLU A 73 0.71 -14.96 6.13
N ASN A 74 1.22 -13.74 5.90
CA ASN A 74 2.16 -13.43 4.82
C ASN A 74 3.53 -13.01 5.38
N PRO A 75 4.59 -13.84 5.24
CA PRO A 75 5.87 -13.62 5.93
C PRO A 75 6.73 -12.47 5.36
N ARG A 76 6.38 -11.91 4.19
CA ARG A 76 7.11 -10.79 3.60
C ARG A 76 6.36 -9.49 3.84
N ILE A 77 6.78 -8.78 4.89
CA ILE A 77 6.26 -7.46 5.21
C ILE A 77 7.00 -6.42 4.35
N PRO A 78 6.28 -5.52 3.66
CA PRO A 78 6.90 -4.42 2.93
C PRO A 78 7.54 -3.41 3.88
N LYS A 79 8.39 -2.53 3.36
CA LYS A 79 9.00 -1.47 4.16
C LYS A 79 7.97 -0.42 4.61
N GLU A 80 6.96 -0.17 3.78
CA GLU A 80 5.89 0.77 4.06
C GLU A 80 4.55 0.22 3.58
N ILE A 81 3.50 0.53 4.35
CA ILE A 81 2.12 0.20 4.03
C ILE A 81 1.34 1.52 3.98
N PHE A 82 0.77 1.84 2.82
CA PHE A 82 -0.10 3.01 2.67
C PHE A 82 -1.56 2.62 2.89
N VAL A 83 -2.29 3.42 3.67
CA VAL A 83 -3.71 3.25 3.95
C VAL A 83 -4.45 4.59 3.77
N PRO A 84 -5.74 4.57 3.37
CA PRO A 84 -6.48 5.80 3.08
C PRO A 84 -7.05 6.48 4.33
N VAL A 85 -6.87 5.88 5.51
CA VAL A 85 -7.39 6.37 6.79
C VAL A 85 -6.31 6.32 7.86
N SER A 86 -6.40 7.20 8.86
CA SER A 86 -5.61 7.09 10.08
C SER A 86 -6.01 5.84 10.84
N LEU A 87 -5.02 5.12 11.37
CA LEU A 87 -5.24 3.91 12.15
C LEU A 87 -5.30 4.29 13.64
N ASP A 88 -6.26 3.72 14.35
CA ASP A 88 -6.50 4.03 15.77
C ASP A 88 -5.46 3.37 16.70
N SER A 89 -4.66 2.42 16.20
CA SER A 89 -3.74 1.63 17.02
C SER A 89 -2.28 2.11 16.96
N PRO A 90 -1.64 2.40 18.10
CA PRO A 90 -0.21 2.67 18.20
C PRO A 90 0.68 1.41 18.09
N GLU A 91 0.12 0.20 17.90
CA GLU A 91 0.88 -1.07 17.87
C GLU A 91 1.35 -1.49 16.46
N LEU A 92 0.79 -0.90 15.41
CA LEU A 92 1.18 -1.15 14.02
C LEU A 92 2.65 -0.79 13.65
N PRO A 93 3.34 0.17 14.31
CA PRO A 93 4.74 0.46 14.01
C PRO A 93 5.70 -0.70 14.27
N TYR A 94 5.32 -1.68 15.11
CA TYR A 94 6.20 -2.78 15.51
C TYR A 94 6.23 -3.97 14.54
N LEU A 95 5.39 -3.93 13.49
CA LEU A 95 5.38 -4.92 12.41
C LEU A 95 6.14 -4.45 11.15
N LEU A 96 6.57 -3.19 11.09
CA LEU A 96 7.42 -2.62 10.01
C LEU A 96 8.90 -2.56 10.42
#